data_AF-A0A1G2REV4-F1
#
_entry.id   AF-A0A1G2REV4-F1
#
_cell.length_a   1.000
_cell.length_b   1.000
_cell.length_c   1.000
_cell.angle_alpha   90.00
_cell.angle_beta   90.00
_cell.angle_gamma   90.00
#
_symmetry.space_group_name_H-M   'P 1'
#
loop_
_entity.id
_entity.type
_entity.pdbx_description
1 polymer ?
#
loop_
_entity_poly.entity_id
_entity_poly.type
_entity_poly.pdbx_seq_one_letter_code
_entity_poly.pdbx_strand_id
1 'polypeptide(L)'
;MKNESLSKILKISAIIGILLVAVSAIYYFVVFLPQQRTQDKERDFLFSMRQECQKAGDKLYQADVKSLGQNSLFVPEYAYNKLLNTCLYFGGHIEKDWINKWVKDSFTNEEIISFMRSGEQVVLGSTCPSCLSNEDFDERKSELFNE
;
A
#
# COMPACT_ATOMS: atom_id res chain seq x y z
N MET A 1 43.14 -17.08 53.00
CA MET A 1 43.24 -16.24 51.77
C MET A 1 42.44 -16.74 50.57
N LYS A 2 42.36 -18.06 50.28
CA LYS A 2 41.57 -18.57 49.10
C LYS A 2 40.06 -18.30 49.15
N ASN A 3 39.43 -18.31 50.33
CA ASN A 3 37.98 -18.11 50.47
C ASN A 3 37.50 -16.66 50.24
N GLU A 4 38.34 -15.66 50.48
CA GLU A 4 37.97 -14.26 50.26
C GLU A 4 37.96 -13.86 48.79
N SER A 5 38.90 -14.38 47.97
CA SER A 5 38.93 -14.04 46.55
C SER A 5 37.78 -14.69 45.78
N LEU A 6 37.40 -15.92 46.14
CA LEU A 6 36.29 -16.65 45.53
C LEU A 6 34.93 -15.97 45.81
N SER A 7 34.74 -15.47 47.04
CA SER A 7 33.57 -14.67 47.44
C SER A 7 33.46 -13.35 46.67
N LYS A 8 34.58 -12.65 46.43
CA LYS A 8 34.61 -11.42 45.63
C LYS A 8 34.24 -11.68 44.17
N ILE A 9 34.77 -12.74 43.56
CA ILE A 9 34.47 -13.11 42.17
C ILE A 9 32.99 -13.47 41.99
N LEU A 10 32.42 -14.25 42.92
CA LEU A 10 30.99 -14.58 42.92
C LEU A 10 30.11 -13.32 42.98
N LYS A 11 30.42 -12.37 43.88
CA LYS A 11 29.69 -11.10 43.97
C LYS A 11 29.77 -10.28 42.70
N ILE A 12 30.95 -10.18 42.08
CA ILE A 12 31.14 -9.46 40.81
C ILE A 12 30.34 -10.11 39.68
N SER A 13 30.37 -11.45 39.57
CA SER A 13 29.61 -12.17 38.54
C SER A 13 28.10 -12.00 38.70
N ALA A 14 27.60 -11.97 39.94
CA ALA A 14 26.19 -11.71 40.23
C ALA A 14 25.79 -10.28 39.84
N ILE A 15 26.63 -9.29 40.14
CA ILE A 15 26.39 -7.89 39.75
C ILE A 15 26.33 -7.75 38.23
N ILE A 16 27.28 -8.36 37.50
CA ILE A 16 27.30 -8.33 36.04
C ILE A 16 26.04 -9.01 35.47
N GLY A 17 25.64 -10.16 36.02
CA GLY A 17 24.41 -10.85 35.64
C GLY A 17 23.16 -9.99 35.83
N ILE A 18 23.04 -9.32 36.98
CA ILE A 18 21.93 -8.39 37.26
C ILE A 18 21.95 -7.20 36.29
N LEU A 19 23.13 -6.65 36.01
CA LEU A 19 23.28 -5.54 35.06
C LEU A 19 22.86 -5.93 33.64
N LEU A 20 23.24 -7.12 33.17
CA LEU A 20 22.83 -7.63 31.86
C LEU A 20 21.31 -7.79 31.78
N VAL A 21 20.69 -8.39 32.79
CA VAL A 21 19.23 -8.55 32.86
C VAL A 21 18.54 -7.18 32.87
N ALA A 22 19.04 -6.22 33.65
CA ALA A 22 18.50 -4.87 33.71
C ALA A 22 18.59 -4.14 32.36
N VAL A 23 19.73 -4.23 31.68
CA VAL A 23 19.92 -3.62 30.34
C VAL A 23 19.01 -4.27 29.31
N SER A 24 18.88 -5.61 29.30
CA SER A 24 17.96 -6.31 28.41
C SER A 24 16.50 -5.95 28.68
N ALA A 25 16.10 -5.83 29.94
CA ALA A 25 14.75 -5.41 30.31
C ALA A 25 14.48 -3.96 29.87
N ILE A 26 15.41 -3.04 30.11
CA ILE A 26 15.30 -1.64 29.65
C ILE A 26 15.17 -1.59 28.13
N TYR A 27 16.00 -2.31 27.39
CA TYR A 27 15.92 -2.37 25.93
C TYR A 27 14.55 -2.88 25.46
N TYR A 28 14.03 -3.95 26.07
CA TYR A 28 12.73 -4.50 25.72
C TYR A 28 11.59 -3.50 25.96
N PHE A 29 11.55 -2.86 27.13
CA PHE A 29 10.48 -1.94 27.49
C PHE A 29 10.55 -0.57 26.80
N VAL A 30 11.76 -0.06 26.56
CA VAL A 30 11.97 1.29 26.01
C VAL A 30 12.05 1.30 24.49
N VAL A 31 12.57 0.23 23.87
CA VAL A 31 12.81 0.20 22.41
C VAL A 31 11.86 -0.77 21.71
N PHE A 32 11.86 -2.04 22.12
CA PHE A 32 11.15 -3.09 21.39
C PHE A 32 9.62 -2.95 21.47
N LEU A 33 9.05 -2.80 22.66
CA LEU A 33 7.60 -2.69 22.84
C LEU A 33 6.98 -1.47 22.13
N PRO A 34 7.56 -0.25 22.20
CA PRO A 34 7.03 0.88 21.44
C PRO A 34 7.08 0.67 19.93
N GLN A 35 8.19 0.12 19.41
CA GLN A 35 8.34 -0.14 17.97
C GLN A 35 7.31 -1.16 17.46
N GLN A 36 7.05 -2.21 18.25
CA GLN A 36 6.02 -3.18 17.91
C GLN A 36 4.63 -2.54 17.88
N ARG A 37 4.28 -1.71 18.87
CA ARG A 37 3.00 -0.98 18.88
C ARG A 37 2.84 -0.05 17.69
N THR A 38 3.90 0.60 17.24
CA THR A 38 3.84 1.44 16.04
C THR A 38 3.59 0.62 14.78
N GLN A 39 4.22 -0.55 14.66
CA GLN A 39 3.99 -1.45 13.53
C GLN A 39 2.57 -2.04 13.53
N ASP A 40 2.06 -2.41 14.70
CA ASP A 40 0.69 -2.93 14.83
C ASP A 40 -0.33 -1.85 14.45
N LYS A 41 -0.14 -0.60 14.90
CA LYS A 41 -1.00 0.53 14.50
C LYS A 41 -0.96 0.80 13.00
N GLU A 42 0.23 0.76 12.39
CA GLU A 42 0.36 0.96 10.94
C GLU A 42 -0.34 -0.16 10.17
N ARG A 43 -0.20 -1.41 10.63
CA ARG A 43 -0.90 -2.56 10.04
C ARG A 43 -2.42 -2.42 10.13
N ASP A 44 -2.92 -2.08 11.30
CA ASP A 44 -4.36 -1.90 11.53
C ASP A 44 -4.91 -0.77 10.67
N PHE A 45 -4.17 0.34 10.56
CA PHE A 45 -4.51 1.45 9.66
C PHE A 45 -4.54 1.03 8.19
N LEU A 46 -3.53 0.30 7.72
CA LEU A 46 -3.49 -0.15 6.32
C LEU A 46 -4.62 -1.14 6.01
N PHE A 47 -4.96 -1.99 6.97
CA PHE A 47 -6.08 -2.91 6.84
C PHE A 47 -7.42 -2.16 6.76
N SER A 48 -7.64 -1.15 7.63
CA SER A 48 -8.85 -0.33 7.56
C SER A 48 -8.92 0.45 6.25
N MET A 49 -7.81 1.06 5.81
CA MET A 49 -7.76 1.80 4.56
C MET A 49 -8.05 0.92 3.35
N ARG A 50 -7.56 -0.33 3.31
CA ARG A 50 -7.91 -1.28 2.23
C ARG A 50 -9.41 -1.51 2.12
N GLN A 51 -10.11 -1.68 3.25
CA GLN A 51 -11.57 -1.84 3.25
C GLN A 51 -12.29 -0.57 2.80
N GLU A 52 -11.82 0.60 3.23
CA GLU A 52 -12.38 1.88 2.80
C GLU A 52 -12.18 2.12 1.30
N CYS A 53 -10.99 1.84 0.78
CA CYS A 53 -10.67 1.95 -0.64
C CYS A 53 -11.50 0.98 -1.48
N GLN A 54 -11.67 -0.27 -1.03
CA GLN A 54 -12.57 -1.21 -1.70
C GLN A 54 -14.00 -0.66 -1.74
N LYS A 55 -14.52 -0.18 -0.60
CA LYS A 55 -15.89 0.37 -0.54
C LYS A 55 -16.08 1.61 -1.41
N ALA A 56 -15.08 2.49 -1.47
CA ALA A 56 -15.12 3.69 -2.31
C ALA A 56 -15.02 3.32 -3.80
N GLY A 57 -14.04 2.49 -4.16
CA GLY A 57 -13.82 2.01 -5.51
C GLY A 57 -14.98 1.15 -6.04
N ASP A 58 -15.60 0.32 -5.21
CA ASP A 58 -16.79 -0.46 -5.58
C ASP A 58 -17.94 0.45 -6.03
N LYS A 59 -18.12 1.62 -5.42
CA LYS A 59 -19.15 2.58 -5.87
C LYS A 59 -18.87 3.11 -7.27
N LEU A 60 -17.60 3.39 -7.59
CA LEU A 60 -17.20 3.82 -8.92
C LEU A 60 -17.34 2.68 -9.93
N TYR A 61 -16.89 1.48 -9.58
CA TYR A 61 -17.06 0.30 -10.42
C TYR A 61 -18.54 0.02 -10.72
N GLN A 62 -19.44 0.13 -9.74
CA GLN A 62 -20.88 -0.03 -9.96
C GLN A 62 -21.47 1.10 -10.83
N ALA A 63 -20.90 2.31 -10.80
CA ALA A 63 -21.29 3.37 -11.71
C ALA A 63 -20.83 3.05 -13.15
N ASP A 64 -19.61 2.56 -13.31
CA ASP A 64 -19.06 2.11 -14.61
C ASP A 64 -19.86 0.91 -15.16
N VAL A 65 -20.24 -0.05 -14.32
CA VAL A 65 -21.09 -1.19 -14.71
C VAL A 65 -22.43 -0.73 -15.26
N LYS A 66 -23.03 0.31 -14.66
CA LYS A 66 -24.31 0.86 -15.11
C LYS A 66 -24.19 1.63 -16.43
N SER A 67 -23.07 2.28 -16.68
CA SER A 67 -22.86 3.11 -17.88
C SER A 67 -22.31 2.32 -19.07
N LEU A 68 -21.42 1.37 -18.83
CA LEU A 68 -20.64 0.67 -19.86
C LEU A 68 -21.01 -0.82 -19.98
N GLY A 69 -21.68 -1.39 -18.99
CA GLY A 69 -22.05 -2.80 -18.95
C GLY A 69 -20.94 -3.70 -18.39
N GLN A 70 -21.31 -4.60 -17.49
CA GLN A 70 -20.36 -5.41 -16.72
C GLN A 70 -19.43 -6.29 -17.57
N ASN A 71 -19.95 -6.88 -18.65
CA ASN A 71 -19.21 -7.85 -19.46
C ASN A 71 -18.06 -7.24 -20.27
N SER A 72 -18.08 -5.91 -20.43
CA SER A 72 -17.08 -5.16 -21.17
C SER A 72 -16.04 -4.52 -20.23
N LEU A 73 -16.17 -4.70 -18.91
CA LEU A 73 -15.27 -4.08 -17.94
C LEU A 73 -14.18 -5.04 -17.49
N PHE A 74 -13.00 -4.48 -17.25
CA PHE A 74 -11.91 -5.19 -16.58
C PHE A 74 -12.28 -5.49 -15.13
N VAL A 75 -11.67 -6.52 -14.56
CA VAL A 75 -11.79 -6.80 -13.13
C VAL A 75 -11.20 -5.61 -12.38
N PRO A 76 -11.96 -4.99 -11.45
CA PRO A 76 -11.47 -3.82 -10.76
C PRO A 76 -10.38 -4.19 -9.75
N GLU A 77 -9.42 -3.29 -9.55
CA GLU A 77 -8.44 -3.39 -8.46
C GLU A 77 -8.52 -2.15 -7.58
N TYR A 78 -8.29 -2.32 -6.28
CA TYR A 78 -8.35 -1.26 -5.29
C TYR A 78 -7.09 -1.26 -4.44
N ALA A 79 -6.54 -0.07 -4.20
CA ALA A 79 -5.37 0.10 -3.34
C ALA A 79 -5.45 1.40 -2.54
N TYR A 80 -4.80 1.43 -1.40
CA TYR A 80 -4.50 2.69 -0.72
C TYR A 80 -3.08 3.09 -1.11
N ASN A 81 -2.91 4.27 -1.70
CA ASN A 81 -1.59 4.81 -2.01
C ASN A 81 -1.14 5.74 -0.88
N LYS A 82 -0.09 5.35 -0.15
CA LYS A 82 0.38 6.12 1.01
C LYS A 82 0.93 7.50 0.64
N LEU A 83 1.63 7.61 -0.48
CA LEU A 83 2.31 8.84 -0.91
C LEU A 83 1.31 9.93 -1.31
N LEU A 84 0.27 9.54 -2.06
CA LEU A 84 -0.81 10.42 -2.48
C LEU A 84 -1.88 10.57 -1.40
N ASN A 85 -1.82 9.75 -0.35
CA ASN A 85 -2.80 9.71 0.74
C ASN A 85 -4.24 9.58 0.19
N THR A 86 -4.43 8.68 -0.79
CA THR A 86 -5.71 8.47 -1.45
C THR A 86 -5.98 7.00 -1.76
N CYS A 87 -7.24 6.70 -2.04
CA CYS A 87 -7.68 5.39 -2.50
C CYS A 87 -7.70 5.35 -4.02
N LEU A 88 -7.08 4.34 -4.59
CA LEU A 88 -7.01 4.13 -6.03
C LEU A 88 -8.02 3.09 -6.47
N TYR A 89 -8.64 3.36 -7.61
CA TYR A 89 -9.51 2.45 -8.33
C TYR A 89 -8.93 2.28 -9.74
N PHE A 90 -8.51 1.06 -10.05
CA PHE A 90 -8.20 0.66 -11.41
C PHE A 90 -9.44 0.06 -12.07
N GLY A 91 -9.77 0.59 -13.24
CA GLY A 91 -10.81 0.06 -14.10
C GLY A 91 -10.35 0.07 -15.56
N GLY A 92 -11.21 -0.49 -16.40
CA GLY A 92 -11.01 -0.46 -17.83
C GLY A 92 -12.24 -0.97 -18.54
N HIS A 93 -12.33 -0.64 -19.82
CA HIS A 93 -13.42 -1.02 -20.71
C HIS A 93 -12.85 -1.54 -22.03
N ILE A 94 -13.39 -2.65 -22.51
CA ILE A 94 -13.10 -3.23 -23.81
C ILE A 94 -14.38 -3.41 -24.61
N GLU A 95 -14.45 -2.75 -25.77
CA GLU A 95 -15.56 -2.88 -26.70
C GLU A 95 -15.06 -2.90 -28.14
N LYS A 96 -15.23 -4.04 -28.81
CA LYS A 96 -14.80 -4.28 -30.20
C LYS A 96 -13.34 -3.88 -30.43
N ASP A 97 -13.13 -2.68 -30.95
CA ASP A 97 -11.82 -2.13 -31.31
C ASP A 97 -11.28 -1.14 -30.28
N TRP A 98 -12.06 -0.82 -29.24
CA TRP A 98 -11.69 0.13 -28.21
C TRP A 98 -11.25 -0.56 -26.93
N ILE A 99 -10.07 -0.17 -26.44
CA ILE A 99 -9.59 -0.54 -25.11
C ILE A 99 -9.24 0.74 -24.37
N ASN A 100 -9.92 0.94 -23.24
CA ASN A 100 -9.63 2.02 -22.31
C ASN A 100 -9.23 1.41 -20.97
N LYS A 101 -8.15 1.90 -20.38
CA LYS A 101 -7.78 1.61 -18.99
C LYS A 101 -7.64 2.93 -18.25
N TRP A 102 -7.96 2.94 -16.96
CA TRP A 102 -7.78 4.12 -16.13
C TRP A 102 -7.44 3.74 -14.70
N VAL A 103 -6.71 4.65 -14.03
CA VAL A 103 -6.62 4.68 -12.58
C VAL A 103 -7.24 5.99 -12.13
N LYS A 104 -8.19 5.92 -11.20
CA LYS A 104 -8.88 7.07 -10.62
C LYS A 104 -8.66 7.14 -9.12
N ASP A 105 -8.70 8.36 -8.59
CA ASP A 105 -8.93 8.60 -7.17
C ASP A 105 -10.37 8.17 -6.83
N SER A 106 -10.52 7.28 -5.86
CA SER A 106 -11.80 6.68 -5.48
C SER A 106 -12.70 7.63 -4.71
N PHE A 107 -12.14 8.69 -4.11
CA PHE A 107 -12.88 9.68 -3.34
C PHE A 107 -13.34 10.84 -4.22
N THR A 108 -12.49 11.30 -5.14
CA THR A 108 -12.79 12.46 -6.01
C THR A 108 -13.30 12.05 -7.38
N ASN A 109 -13.13 10.78 -7.79
CA ASN A 109 -13.38 10.29 -9.14
C ASN A 109 -12.51 10.98 -10.21
N GLU A 110 -11.41 11.62 -9.80
CA GLU A 110 -10.44 12.23 -10.72
C GLU A 110 -9.56 11.15 -11.34
N GLU A 111 -9.38 11.21 -12.66
CA GLU A 111 -8.47 10.32 -13.38
C GLU A 111 -7.02 10.74 -13.16
N ILE A 112 -6.20 9.79 -12.72
CA ILE A 112 -4.77 10.01 -12.41
C ILE A 112 -3.92 9.66 -13.65
N ILE A 113 -4.20 8.51 -14.26
CA ILE A 113 -3.60 8.06 -15.51
C ILE A 113 -4.64 7.32 -16.34
N SER A 114 -4.50 7.36 -17.65
CA SER A 114 -5.30 6.57 -18.57
C SER A 114 -4.48 6.00 -19.71
N PHE A 115 -5.09 5.04 -20.38
CA PHE A 115 -4.64 4.47 -21.63
C PHE A 115 -5.86 4.30 -22.52
N MET A 116 -5.72 4.63 -23.79
CA MET A 116 -6.78 4.49 -24.78
C MET A 116 -6.22 3.98 -26.10
N ARG A 117 -6.88 2.98 -26.67
CA ARG A 117 -6.53 2.40 -27.96
C ARG A 117 -7.78 2.22 -28.81
N SER A 118 -7.67 2.56 -30.10
CA SER A 118 -8.66 2.29 -31.14
C SER A 118 -8.03 1.43 -32.23
N GLY A 119 -8.47 0.19 -32.38
CA GLY A 119 -7.84 -0.82 -33.24
C GLY A 119 -6.42 -1.11 -32.78
N GLU A 120 -5.45 -0.88 -33.67
CA GLU A 120 -4.01 -1.02 -33.39
C GLU A 120 -3.35 0.28 -32.93
N GLN A 121 -4.08 1.40 -32.91
CA GLN A 121 -3.50 2.72 -32.64
C GLN A 121 -3.78 3.19 -31.20
N VAL A 122 -2.73 3.57 -30.48
CA VAL A 122 -2.85 4.28 -29.20
C VAL A 122 -3.30 5.71 -29.47
N VAL A 123 -4.31 6.17 -28.74
CA VAL A 123 -4.84 7.53 -28.87
C VAL A 123 -4.16 8.44 -27.86
N LEU A 124 -3.29 9.33 -28.33
CA LEU A 124 -2.54 10.30 -27.52
C LEU A 124 -2.91 11.75 -27.90
N GLY A 125 -2.66 12.70 -27.00
CA GLY A 125 -2.74 14.13 -27.30
C GLY A 125 -4.10 14.77 -26.97
N SER A 126 -4.63 15.65 -27.83
CA SER A 126 -5.82 16.46 -27.52
C SER A 126 -7.08 15.64 -27.21
N THR A 127 -7.17 14.41 -27.73
CA THR A 127 -8.29 13.49 -27.48
C THR A 127 -8.20 12.82 -26.11
N CYS A 128 -6.98 12.63 -25.58
CA CYS A 128 -6.74 12.09 -24.25
C CYS A 128 -5.39 12.63 -23.71
N PRO A 129 -5.40 13.82 -23.09
CA PRO A 129 -4.17 14.47 -22.64
C PRO A 129 -3.45 13.71 -21.52
N SER A 130 -4.20 12.91 -20.76
CA SER A 130 -3.73 12.03 -19.68
C SER A 130 -3.34 10.62 -20.17
N CYS A 131 -3.53 10.31 -21.45
CA CYS A 131 -3.25 8.98 -21.97
C CYS A 131 -1.75 8.73 -22.11
N LEU A 132 -1.34 7.59 -21.57
CA LEU A 132 0.00 7.05 -21.66
C LEU A 132 0.06 5.97 -22.75
N SER A 133 1.28 5.58 -23.13
CA SER A 133 1.46 4.31 -23.86
C SER A 133 1.02 3.13 -22.97
N ASN A 134 0.83 1.94 -23.54
CA ASN A 134 0.40 0.80 -22.72
C ASN A 134 1.48 0.42 -21.70
N GLU A 135 2.74 0.43 -22.13
CA GLU A 135 3.90 0.15 -21.28
C GLU A 135 4.00 1.17 -20.13
N ASP A 136 3.93 2.46 -20.44
CA ASP A 136 4.00 3.52 -19.42
C ASP A 136 2.79 3.46 -18.46
N PHE A 137 1.60 3.10 -18.96
CA PHE A 137 0.42 2.91 -18.11
C PHE A 137 0.62 1.75 -17.14
N ASP A 138 1.09 0.59 -17.64
CA ASP A 138 1.27 -0.60 -16.82
C ASP A 138 2.39 -0.39 -15.78
N GLU A 139 3.49 0.29 -16.15
CA GLU A 139 4.55 0.71 -15.22
C GLU A 139 4.00 1.66 -14.15
N ARG A 140 3.33 2.74 -14.55
CA ARG A 140 2.83 3.75 -13.61
C ARG A 140 1.72 3.20 -12.70
N LYS A 141 0.86 2.31 -13.20
CA LYS A 141 -0.10 1.57 -12.36
C LYS A 141 0.62 0.75 -11.31
N SER A 142 1.68 0.03 -11.69
CA SER A 142 2.46 -0.77 -10.75
C SER A 142 3.06 0.08 -9.63
N GLU A 143 3.63 1.24 -9.97
CA GLU A 143 4.12 2.20 -8.97
C GLU A 143 3.00 2.67 -8.05
N LEU A 144 1.85 3.05 -8.62
CA LEU A 144 0.72 3.55 -7.85
C LEU A 144 0.13 2.52 -6.88
N PHE A 145 0.15 1.23 -7.23
CA PHE A 145 -0.48 0.16 -6.46
C PHE A 145 0.46 -0.56 -5.47
N ASN A 146 1.78 -0.30 -5.54
CA ASN A 146 2.78 -0.91 -4.67
C ASN A 146 3.27 0.00 -3.51
N GLU A 147 2.72 1.20 -3.36
CA GLU A 147 3.10 2.24 -2.37
C GLU A 147 2.15 2.32 -1.15
#